data_AF-A0A8D9BG73-F1
#
_entry.id   AF-A0A8D9BG73-F1
#
_cell.length_a   1.000
_cell.length_b   1.000
_cell.length_c   1.000
_cell.angle_alpha   90.00
_cell.angle_beta   90.00
_cell.angle_gamma   90.00
#
_symmetry.space_group_name_H-M   'P 1'
#
loop_
_entity.id
_entity.type
_entity.pdbx_description
1 polymer ?
#
loop_
_entity_poly.entity_id
_entity_poly.type
_entity_poly.pdbx_seq_one_letter_code
_entity_poly.pdbx_strand_id
1 'polypeptide(L)'
;MLYCYRMEILKNILNLPISSQLLLYKNTIVKKTLVGVDLYFLKQCLKYSLVPKFVYCKIQPTNLTLESKFKKEIVRHEINKKYAEQGRLSHQQMLLHFELADSLHQFEFDILDKMCRSHAFTSKEEKRFVINKKLSHLKETQLKTDVKTTPQNFSPKFINISSVVLEKPEIDVLNMGLKYNPGITAIEKDMEMLKVDVAVPLSDLWSVAIVPLHTG
;
A
#
# COMPACT_ATOMS: atom_id res chain seq x y z
N MET A 1 11.29 -17.55 22.89
CA MET A 1 11.73 -18.42 21.78
C MET A 1 12.18 -17.68 20.52
N LEU A 2 11.45 -16.65 20.02
CA LEU A 2 11.84 -15.88 18.82
C LEU A 2 13.20 -15.13 18.91
N TYR A 3 13.64 -14.75 20.10
CA TYR A 3 14.94 -14.10 20.31
C TYR A 3 16.13 -15.07 20.15
N CYS A 4 15.99 -16.32 20.58
CA CYS A 4 17.07 -17.33 20.51
C CYS A 4 17.38 -17.73 19.06
N TYR A 5 16.34 -17.99 18.25
CA TYR A 5 16.50 -18.35 16.84
C TYR A 5 17.14 -17.22 16.01
N ARG A 6 16.88 -15.96 16.41
CA ARG A 6 17.45 -14.76 15.78
C ARG A 6 18.94 -14.64 16.06
N MET A 7 19.40 -15.07 17.25
CA MET A 7 20.81 -15.05 17.63
C MET A 7 21.61 -16.18 16.97
N GLU A 8 21.01 -17.34 16.70
CA GLU A 8 21.68 -18.45 15.98
C GLU A 8 21.96 -18.11 14.51
N ILE A 9 21.00 -17.49 13.81
CA ILE A 9 21.21 -17.03 12.43
C ILE A 9 22.31 -15.96 12.38
N LEU A 10 22.39 -15.09 13.39
CA LEU A 10 23.43 -14.07 13.49
C LEU A 10 24.81 -14.66 13.83
N LYS A 11 24.89 -15.66 14.72
CA LYS A 11 26.13 -16.41 14.99
C LYS A 11 26.67 -17.11 13.75
N ASN A 12 25.78 -17.69 12.93
CA ASN A 12 26.18 -18.31 11.67
C ASN A 12 26.72 -17.31 10.64
N ILE A 13 26.27 -16.05 10.70
CA ILE A 13 26.77 -14.97 9.84
C ILE A 13 28.19 -14.53 10.27
N LEU A 14 28.49 -14.56 11.57
CA LEU A 14 29.81 -14.19 12.10
C LEU A 14 30.89 -15.23 11.78
N ASN A 15 30.53 -16.51 11.63
CA ASN A 15 31.48 -17.56 11.24
C ASN A 15 31.84 -17.57 9.74
N LEU A 16 31.32 -16.64 8.95
CA LEU A 16 31.60 -16.56 7.51
C LEU A 16 32.98 -15.96 7.24
N PRO A 17 33.61 -16.28 6.09
CA PRO A 17 34.84 -15.61 5.68
C PRO A 17 34.62 -14.10 5.50
N ILE A 18 35.66 -13.31 5.77
CA ILE A 18 35.65 -11.84 5.75
C ILE A 18 35.04 -11.28 4.44
N SER A 19 35.34 -11.91 3.30
CA SER A 19 34.78 -11.52 1.99
C SER A 19 33.25 -11.62 1.92
N SER A 20 32.67 -12.65 2.55
CA SER A 20 31.22 -12.83 2.64
C SER A 20 30.59 -11.87 3.64
N GLN A 21 31.25 -11.61 4.76
CA GLN A 21 30.81 -10.61 5.74
C GLN A 21 30.78 -9.20 5.12
N LEU A 22 31.79 -8.83 4.33
CA LEU A 22 31.84 -7.58 3.58
C LEU A 22 30.67 -7.43 2.59
N LEU A 23 30.39 -8.49 1.82
CA LEU A 23 29.26 -8.49 0.90
C LEU A 23 27.93 -8.32 1.64
N LEU A 24 27.76 -9.02 2.77
CA LEU A 24 26.58 -8.88 3.62
C LEU A 24 26.47 -7.47 4.23
N TYR A 25 27.59 -6.88 4.65
CA TYR A 25 27.63 -5.52 5.19
C TYR A 25 27.17 -4.51 4.15
N LYS A 26 27.77 -4.54 2.95
CA LYS A 26 27.37 -3.70 1.81
C LYS A 26 25.88 -3.85 1.51
N ASN A 27 25.41 -5.08 1.35
CA ASN A 27 24.01 -5.36 1.03
C ASN A 27 23.05 -4.89 2.14
N THR A 28 23.45 -5.00 3.41
CA THR A 28 22.65 -4.55 4.56
C THR A 28 22.53 -3.04 4.59
N ILE A 29 23.61 -2.29 4.35
CA ILE A 29 23.59 -0.82 4.26
C ILE A 29 22.66 -0.36 3.14
N VAL A 30 22.80 -0.95 1.94
CA VAL A 30 21.95 -0.63 0.79
C VAL A 30 20.48 -0.91 1.15
N LYS A 31 20.16 -2.14 1.60
CA LYS A 31 18.79 -2.51 1.98
C LYS A 31 18.19 -1.58 3.03
N LYS A 32 18.94 -1.26 4.09
CA LYS A 32 18.49 -0.33 5.14
C LYS A 32 18.16 1.04 4.57
N THR A 33 19.00 1.54 3.68
CA THR A 33 18.80 2.83 3.02
C THR A 33 17.55 2.81 2.13
N LEU A 34 17.35 1.74 1.35
CA LEU A 34 16.19 1.58 0.47
C LEU A 34 14.88 1.42 1.25
N VAL A 35 14.90 0.78 2.42
CA VAL A 35 13.75 0.72 3.36
C VAL A 35 13.40 2.13 3.87
N GLY A 36 14.40 2.98 4.11
CA GLY A 36 14.18 4.38 4.46
C GLY A 36 13.42 5.16 3.39
N VAL A 37 13.71 4.90 2.11
CA VAL A 37 12.98 5.52 0.99
C VAL A 37 11.54 4.99 0.90
N ASP A 38 11.32 3.69 1.14
CA ASP A 38 9.96 3.12 1.20
C ASP A 38 9.14 3.69 2.36
N LEU A 39 9.75 3.85 3.54
CA LEU A 39 9.10 4.52 4.68
C LEU A 39 8.70 5.94 4.34
N TYR A 40 9.58 6.69 3.66
CA TYR A 40 9.25 8.01 3.17
C TYR A 40 8.02 7.97 2.24
N PHE A 41 8.00 7.06 1.26
CA PHE A 41 6.86 6.88 0.36
C PHE A 41 5.55 6.63 1.12
N LEU A 42 5.54 5.65 2.03
CA LEU A 42 4.34 5.29 2.80
C LEU A 42 3.85 6.44 3.68
N LYS A 43 4.77 7.18 4.30
CA LYS A 43 4.42 8.38 5.08
C LYS A 43 3.80 9.47 4.22
N GLN A 44 4.31 9.68 3.00
CA GLN A 44 3.68 10.62 2.07
C GLN A 44 2.30 10.13 1.64
N CYS A 45 2.13 8.83 1.38
CA CYS A 45 0.82 8.26 1.10
C CYS A 45 -0.18 8.50 2.23
N LEU A 46 0.23 8.27 3.49
CA LEU A 46 -0.62 8.54 4.65
C LEU A 46 -0.95 10.03 4.80
N LYS A 47 0.03 10.93 4.60
CA LYS A 47 -0.15 12.38 4.68
C LYS A 47 -1.18 12.90 3.66
N TYR A 48 -1.12 12.39 2.43
CA TYR A 48 -2.02 12.81 1.35
C TYR A 48 -3.26 11.91 1.21
N SER A 49 -3.49 11.00 2.15
CA SER A 49 -4.56 9.98 2.08
C SER A 49 -4.58 9.20 0.75
N LEU A 50 -3.40 8.96 0.16
CA LEU A 50 -3.23 8.17 -1.06
C LEU A 50 -3.15 6.70 -0.72
N VAL A 51 -3.68 5.87 -1.61
CA VAL A 51 -3.66 4.41 -1.48
C VAL A 51 -2.65 3.84 -2.47
N PRO A 52 -1.56 3.22 -1.99
CA PRO A 52 -0.60 2.55 -2.88
C PRO A 52 -1.26 1.40 -3.65
N LYS A 53 -0.83 1.16 -4.90
CA LYS A 53 -1.43 0.12 -5.77
C LYS A 53 -1.38 -1.31 -5.20
N PHE A 54 -0.41 -1.61 -4.33
CA PHE A 54 -0.29 -2.93 -3.70
C PHE A 54 -1.30 -3.13 -2.56
N VAL A 55 -1.96 -2.08 -2.09
CA VAL A 55 -3.08 -2.15 -1.14
C VAL A 55 -4.37 -2.21 -1.96
N TYR A 56 -4.66 -3.38 -2.52
CA TYR A 56 -5.93 -3.63 -3.21
C TYR A 56 -6.89 -4.32 -2.24
N CYS A 57 -7.94 -3.63 -1.83
CA CYS A 57 -9.00 -4.19 -1.00
C CYS A 57 -10.32 -4.09 -1.76
N LYS A 58 -10.90 -5.24 -2.12
CA LYS A 58 -12.31 -5.31 -2.53
C LYS A 58 -13.15 -5.39 -1.25
N ILE A 59 -13.62 -4.25 -0.78
CA ILE A 59 -14.58 -4.21 0.33
C ILE A 59 -15.97 -4.21 -0.30
N GLN A 60 -16.85 -5.09 0.17
CA GLN A 60 -18.25 -5.10 -0.28
C GLN A 60 -18.91 -3.75 0.05
N PRO A 61 -19.85 -3.27 -0.79
CA PRO A 61 -20.23 -1.86 -0.86
C PRO A 61 -21.14 -1.38 0.29
N THR A 62 -21.10 -2.02 1.46
CA THR A 62 -22.00 -1.70 2.56
C THR A 62 -21.57 -0.47 3.36
N ASN A 63 -20.28 -0.06 3.36
CA ASN A 63 -19.82 1.12 4.12
C ASN A 63 -18.55 1.82 3.56
N LEU A 64 -18.72 2.88 2.78
CA LEU A 64 -17.63 3.71 2.22
C LEU A 64 -16.71 4.33 3.30
N THR A 65 -17.25 4.67 4.47
CA THR A 65 -16.47 5.23 5.59
C THR A 65 -15.54 4.21 6.22
N LEU A 66 -15.96 2.94 6.25
CA LEU A 66 -15.18 1.82 6.76
C LEU A 66 -14.00 1.53 5.82
N GLU A 67 -14.22 1.61 4.51
CA GLU A 67 -13.18 1.42 3.49
C GLU A 67 -12.02 2.41 3.65
N SER A 68 -12.31 3.70 3.85
CA SER A 68 -11.28 4.72 4.04
C SER A 68 -10.47 4.50 5.32
N LYS A 69 -11.13 4.13 6.43
CA LYS A 69 -10.46 3.78 7.70
C LYS A 69 -9.56 2.55 7.53
N PHE A 70 -10.07 1.51 6.89
CA PHE A 70 -9.35 0.26 6.68
C PHE A 70 -8.10 0.45 5.81
N LYS A 71 -8.21 1.21 4.70
CA LYS A 71 -7.06 1.54 3.84
C LYS A 71 -5.97 2.29 4.61
N LYS A 72 -6.35 3.23 5.48
CA LYS A 72 -5.39 3.95 6.34
C LYS A 72 -4.71 3.02 7.34
N GLU A 73 -5.45 2.10 7.95
CA GLU A 73 -4.88 1.12 8.88
C GLU A 73 -3.91 0.15 8.20
N ILE A 74 -4.20 -0.30 6.98
CA ILE A 74 -3.24 -1.13 6.22
C ILE A 74 -1.94 -0.37 5.97
N VAL A 75 -2.02 0.90 5.56
CA VAL A 75 -0.82 1.72 5.36
C VAL A 75 -0.03 1.90 6.66
N ARG A 76 -0.71 2.10 7.80
CA ARG A 76 -0.07 2.16 9.13
C ARG A 76 0.61 0.84 9.49
N HIS A 77 -0.05 -0.29 9.25
CA HIS A 77 0.52 -1.61 9.50
C HIS A 77 1.78 -1.85 8.67
N GLU A 78 1.76 -1.47 7.38
CA GLU A 78 2.94 -1.61 6.52
C GLU A 78 4.08 -0.68 6.95
N ILE A 79 3.78 0.53 7.43
CA ILE A 79 4.79 1.43 8.04
C ILE A 79 5.45 0.75 9.24
N ASN A 80 4.66 0.17 10.15
CA ASN A 80 5.19 -0.51 11.33
C ASN A 80 6.07 -1.71 10.96
N LYS A 81 5.64 -2.50 9.96
CA LYS A 81 6.43 -3.60 9.41
C LYS A 81 7.77 -3.12 8.85
N LYS A 82 7.78 -2.01 8.12
CA LYS A 82 9.00 -1.40 7.59
C LYS A 82 9.92 -0.85 8.69
N TYR A 83 9.39 -0.31 9.77
CA TYR A 83 10.18 0.08 10.94
C TYR A 83 10.82 -1.13 11.63
N ALA A 84 10.07 -2.23 11.81
CA ALA A 84 10.62 -3.46 12.36
C ALA A 84 11.74 -4.05 11.47
N GLU A 85 11.57 -3.99 10.15
CA GLU A 85 12.58 -4.36 9.16
C GLU A 85 13.84 -3.46 9.27
N GLN A 86 13.65 -2.14 9.39
CA GLN A 86 14.74 -1.18 9.55
C GLN A 86 15.53 -1.41 10.85
N GLY A 87 14.83 -1.72 11.96
CA GLY A 87 15.45 -2.06 13.23
C GLY A 87 16.31 -3.33 13.12
N ARG A 88 15.76 -4.38 12.48
CA ARG A 88 16.50 -5.63 12.21
C ARG A 88 17.76 -5.38 11.38
N LEU A 89 17.65 -4.62 10.29
CA LEU A 89 18.78 -4.30 9.42
C LEU A 89 19.83 -3.44 10.13
N SER A 90 19.40 -2.51 11.00
CA SER A 90 20.33 -1.68 11.78
C SER A 90 21.12 -2.51 12.79
N HIS A 91 20.47 -3.45 13.46
CA HIS A 91 21.15 -4.37 14.37
C HIS A 91 22.14 -5.28 13.62
N GLN A 92 21.72 -5.86 12.49
CA GLN A 92 22.59 -6.67 11.64
C GLN A 92 23.80 -5.89 11.12
N GLN A 93 23.58 -4.64 10.70
CA GLN A 93 24.66 -3.75 10.26
C GLN A 93 25.67 -3.51 11.39
N MET A 94 25.18 -3.23 12.61
CA MET A 94 26.02 -2.96 13.77
C MET A 94 26.92 -4.15 14.11
N LEU A 95 26.37 -5.36 14.11
CA LEU A 95 27.16 -6.58 14.38
C LEU A 95 28.25 -6.79 13.32
N LEU A 96 27.90 -6.68 12.04
CA LEU A 96 28.86 -6.79 10.95
C LEU A 96 29.92 -5.68 10.99
N HIS A 97 29.55 -4.48 11.44
CA HIS A 97 30.49 -3.37 11.59
C HIS A 97 31.56 -3.69 12.63
N PHE A 98 31.16 -4.16 13.81
CA PHE A 98 32.12 -4.52 14.87
C PHE A 98 33.03 -5.66 14.42
N GLU A 99 32.47 -6.73 13.87
CA GLU A 99 33.25 -7.88 13.41
C GLU A 99 34.30 -7.49 12.35
N LEU A 100 33.90 -6.65 11.39
CA LEU A 100 34.81 -6.19 10.33
C LEU A 100 35.85 -5.19 10.85
N ALA A 101 35.48 -4.34 11.81
CA ALA A 101 36.42 -3.40 12.44
C ALA A 101 37.46 -4.12 13.32
N ASP A 102 37.08 -5.24 13.93
CA ASP A 102 37.99 -6.09 14.71
C ASP A 102 38.89 -6.95 13.80
N SER A 103 38.39 -7.34 12.62
CA SER A 103 39.10 -8.22 11.68
C SER A 103 40.03 -7.49 10.70
N LEU A 104 39.77 -6.22 10.42
CA LEU A 104 40.50 -5.43 9.42
C LEU A 104 41.30 -4.32 10.08
N HIS A 105 42.36 -3.87 9.41
CA HIS A 105 43.05 -2.66 9.86
C HIS A 105 42.10 -1.46 9.72
N GLN A 106 42.11 -0.55 10.72
CA GLN A 106 41.19 0.58 10.78
C GLN A 106 41.12 1.39 9.47
N PHE A 107 42.27 1.67 8.87
CA PHE A 107 42.34 2.38 7.60
C PHE A 107 41.63 1.66 6.43
N GLU A 108 41.77 0.34 6.35
CA GLU A 108 41.12 -0.47 5.32
C GLU A 108 39.61 -0.48 5.52
N PHE A 109 39.18 -0.63 6.77
CA PHE A 109 37.78 -0.60 7.15
C PHE A 109 37.13 0.75 6.81
N ASP A 110 37.79 1.88 7.13
CA ASP A 110 37.27 3.22 6.83
C ASP A 110 37.06 3.45 5.33
N ILE A 111 38.00 2.98 4.50
CA ILE A 111 37.86 3.04 3.04
C ILE A 111 36.65 2.21 2.59
N LEU A 112 36.53 0.97 3.07
CA LEU A 112 35.45 0.07 2.72
C LEU A 112 34.07 0.60 3.15
N ASP A 113 33.96 1.13 4.37
CA ASP A 113 32.72 1.72 4.90
C ASP A 113 32.31 2.93 4.05
N LYS A 114 33.27 3.80 3.71
CA LYS A 114 33.02 4.93 2.81
C LYS A 114 32.52 4.49 1.44
N MET A 115 33.12 3.48 0.83
CA MET A 115 32.64 2.94 -0.46
C MET A 115 31.23 2.37 -0.35
N CYS A 116 30.95 1.62 0.71
CA CYS A 116 29.62 1.03 0.93
C CYS A 116 28.54 2.12 1.10
N ARG A 117 28.84 3.19 1.85
CA ARG A 117 27.93 4.33 2.04
C ARG A 117 27.71 5.10 0.75
N SER A 118 28.76 5.35 -0.02
CA SER A 118 28.65 6.00 -1.34
C SER A 118 27.76 5.20 -2.28
N HIS A 119 27.95 3.88 -2.33
CA HIS A 119 27.10 3.02 -3.15
C HIS A 119 25.63 3.02 -2.68
N ALA A 120 25.39 2.93 -1.38
CA ALA A 120 24.05 3.02 -0.81
C ALA A 120 23.38 4.38 -1.07
N PHE A 121 24.15 5.47 -1.08
CA PHE A 121 23.67 6.79 -1.43
C PHE A 121 23.21 6.85 -2.89
N THR A 122 23.99 6.31 -3.84
CA THR A 122 23.59 6.23 -5.25
C THR A 122 22.27 5.46 -5.41
N SER A 123 22.18 4.25 -4.83
CA SER A 123 20.95 3.45 -4.89
C SER A 123 19.75 4.15 -4.24
N LYS A 124 19.98 4.94 -3.19
CA LYS A 124 18.95 5.75 -2.54
C LYS A 124 18.37 6.78 -3.50
N GLU A 125 19.23 7.55 -4.18
CA GLU A 125 18.81 8.62 -5.07
C GLU A 125 18.07 8.08 -6.29
N GLU A 126 18.56 6.98 -6.88
CA GLU A 126 17.86 6.27 -7.97
C GLU A 126 16.45 5.85 -7.54
N LYS A 127 16.32 5.18 -6.39
CA LYS A 127 15.02 4.74 -5.89
C LYS A 127 14.12 5.92 -5.50
N ARG A 128 14.69 6.99 -4.95
CA ARG A 128 13.95 8.22 -4.58
C ARG A 128 13.35 8.89 -5.81
N PHE A 129 14.08 8.97 -6.91
CA PHE A 129 13.57 9.47 -8.18
C PHE A 129 12.35 8.68 -8.65
N VAL A 130 12.45 7.35 -8.67
CA VAL A 130 11.35 6.45 -9.05
C VAL A 130 10.14 6.62 -8.12
N ILE A 131 10.36 6.70 -6.81
CA ILE A 131 9.30 6.87 -5.82
C ILE A 131 8.60 8.22 -5.95
N ASN A 132 9.33 9.30 -6.19
CA ASN A 132 8.75 10.62 -6.40
C ASN A 132 7.86 10.63 -7.66
N LYS A 133 8.32 10.00 -8.75
CA LYS A 133 7.50 9.85 -9.97
C LYS A 133 6.21 9.06 -9.68
N LYS A 134 6.30 7.97 -8.90
CA LYS A 134 5.12 7.20 -8.46
C LYS A 134 4.17 8.03 -7.60
N LEU A 135 4.69 8.83 -6.66
CA LEU A 135 3.88 9.71 -5.82
C LEU A 135 3.15 10.77 -6.65
N SER A 136 3.84 11.42 -7.59
CA SER A 136 3.21 12.42 -8.47
C SER A 136 2.07 11.79 -9.27
N HIS A 137 2.29 10.61 -9.86
CA HIS A 137 1.24 9.91 -10.59
C HIS A 137 0.05 9.49 -9.70
N LEU A 138 0.31 9.04 -8.46
CA LEU A 138 -0.76 8.73 -7.50
C LEU A 138 -1.56 9.98 -7.10
N LYS A 139 -0.88 11.11 -6.90
CA LYS A 139 -1.55 12.40 -6.63
C LYS A 139 -2.43 12.81 -7.81
N GLU A 140 -1.95 12.69 -9.05
CA GLU A 140 -2.74 13.04 -10.22
C GLU A 140 -3.97 12.17 -10.40
N THR A 141 -3.85 10.87 -10.14
CA THR A 141 -4.95 9.92 -10.33
C THR A 141 -6.00 9.96 -9.22
N GLN A 142 -5.60 10.20 -7.97
CA GLN A 142 -6.49 10.13 -6.80
C GLN A 142 -6.91 11.49 -6.23
N LEU A 143 -6.19 12.58 -6.53
CA LEU A 143 -6.54 13.92 -6.04
C LEU A 143 -7.17 14.82 -7.10
N LYS A 144 -6.96 14.58 -8.41
CA LYS A 144 -7.65 15.35 -9.47
C LYS A 144 -9.08 14.90 -9.71
N THR A 145 -9.63 14.03 -8.86
CA THR A 145 -11.03 13.59 -8.89
C THR A 145 -11.97 14.58 -8.17
N ASP A 146 -11.56 15.83 -7.98
CA ASP A 146 -12.53 16.93 -8.03
C ASP A 146 -12.99 17.03 -9.48
N VAL A 147 -13.96 16.18 -9.81
CA VAL A 147 -14.86 16.40 -10.94
C VAL A 147 -15.52 17.73 -10.66
N LYS A 148 -14.91 18.82 -11.12
CA LYS A 148 -15.68 19.93 -11.66
C LYS A 148 -16.61 19.23 -12.63
N THR A 149 -17.87 19.10 -12.26
CA THR A 149 -18.96 18.83 -13.18
C THR A 149 -18.87 19.94 -14.21
N THR A 150 -18.02 19.75 -15.22
CA THR A 150 -18.16 20.44 -16.48
C THR A 150 -19.62 20.20 -16.85
N PRO A 151 -20.43 21.26 -17.08
CA PRO A 151 -21.77 21.05 -17.58
C PRO A 151 -21.64 20.09 -18.75
N GLN A 152 -22.41 19.00 -18.74
CA GLN A 152 -22.42 18.04 -19.83
C GLN A 152 -22.84 18.78 -21.09
N ASN A 153 -21.87 19.33 -21.82
CA ASN A 153 -22.09 19.80 -23.16
C ASN A 153 -22.21 18.53 -23.99
N PHE A 154 -23.44 18.25 -24.42
CA PHE A 154 -23.71 17.21 -25.39
C PHE A 154 -22.73 17.36 -26.56
N SER A 155 -22.17 16.24 -27.01
CA SER A 155 -21.31 16.21 -28.20
C SER A 155 -22.02 16.93 -29.35
N PRO A 156 -21.34 17.78 -30.15
CA PRO A 156 -21.94 18.49 -31.29
C PRO A 156 -22.46 17.54 -32.39
N LYS A 157 -22.29 16.23 -32.22
CA LYS A 157 -22.85 15.18 -33.09
C LYS A 157 -24.33 14.89 -32.83
N PHE A 158 -24.91 15.40 -31.74
CA PHE A 158 -26.36 15.30 -31.51
C PHE A 158 -27.02 16.59 -31.96
N ILE A 159 -27.50 16.60 -33.19
CA ILE A 159 -28.40 17.64 -33.68
C ILE A 159 -29.79 17.24 -33.20
N ASN A 160 -30.46 18.12 -32.45
CA ASN A 160 -31.88 17.93 -32.13
C ASN A 160 -32.66 17.97 -33.44
N ILE A 161 -33.05 16.80 -33.95
CA ILE A 161 -33.88 16.65 -35.15
C ILE A 161 -35.37 16.85 -34.85
N SER A 162 -35.75 17.03 -33.58
CA SER A 162 -37.13 17.34 -33.23
C SER A 162 -37.39 18.82 -33.48
N SER A 163 -38.53 19.14 -34.09
CA SER A 163 -39.07 20.50 -34.20
C SER A 163 -39.68 21.01 -32.89
N VAL A 164 -39.63 20.21 -31.82
CA VAL A 164 -40.21 20.55 -30.53
C VAL A 164 -39.25 21.44 -29.77
N VAL A 165 -39.63 22.70 -29.62
CA VAL A 165 -38.96 23.65 -28.73
C VAL A 165 -39.66 23.57 -27.39
N LEU A 166 -38.95 23.06 -26.38
CA LEU A 166 -39.50 22.99 -25.03
C LEU A 166 -39.47 24.38 -24.38
N GLU A 167 -40.58 24.74 -23.75
CA GLU A 167 -40.65 25.98 -22.98
C GLU A 167 -39.91 25.82 -21.64
N LYS A 168 -39.46 26.94 -21.06
CA LYS A 168 -38.76 26.95 -19.75
C LYS A 168 -39.43 26.08 -18.67
N PRO A 169 -40.75 26.13 -18.44
CA PRO A 169 -41.38 25.26 -17.43
C PRO A 169 -41.24 23.76 -17.74
N GLU A 170 -41.26 23.36 -19.01
CA GLU A 170 -41.10 21.96 -19.42
C GLU A 170 -39.65 21.48 -19.22
N ILE A 171 -38.68 22.36 -19.52
CA ILE A 171 -37.26 22.13 -19.24
C ILE A 171 -37.02 21.99 -17.74
N ASP A 172 -37.68 22.83 -16.93
CA ASP A 172 -37.57 22.78 -15.47
C ASP A 172 -38.10 21.44 -14.93
N VAL A 173 -39.23 20.95 -15.45
CA VAL A 173 -39.80 19.63 -15.10
C VAL A 173 -38.89 18.48 -15.54
N LEU A 174 -38.32 18.53 -16.75
CA LEU A 174 -37.35 17.52 -17.22
C LEU A 174 -36.10 17.48 -16.35
N ASN A 175 -35.59 18.64 -15.94
CA ASN A 175 -34.47 18.74 -15.00
C ASN A 175 -34.84 18.23 -13.60
N MET A 176 -36.12 18.33 -13.19
CA MET A 176 -36.60 17.67 -11.98
C MET A 176 -36.61 16.14 -12.13
N GLY A 177 -36.95 15.60 -13.30
CA GLY A 177 -36.92 14.15 -13.57
C GLY A 177 -35.56 13.50 -13.34
N LEU A 178 -34.46 14.19 -13.65
CA LEU A 178 -33.09 13.73 -13.32
C LEU A 178 -32.79 13.78 -11.81
N LYS A 179 -33.45 14.68 -11.07
CA LYS A 179 -33.35 14.83 -9.62
C LYS A 179 -34.21 13.81 -8.85
N TYR A 180 -35.32 13.37 -9.45
CA TYR A 180 -36.26 12.39 -8.90
C TYR A 180 -36.18 11.02 -9.57
N ASN A 181 -35.16 10.77 -10.40
CA ASN A 181 -34.86 9.42 -10.84
C ASN A 181 -34.63 8.60 -9.57
N PRO A 182 -35.51 7.64 -9.22
CA PRO A 182 -35.25 6.80 -8.07
C PRO A 182 -33.90 6.15 -8.34
N GLY A 183 -32.90 6.54 -7.57
CA GLY A 183 -31.63 5.84 -7.57
C GLY A 183 -31.90 4.35 -7.42
N ILE A 184 -30.96 3.54 -7.89
CA ILE A 184 -30.96 2.07 -7.89
C ILE A 184 -31.46 1.43 -6.57
N THR A 185 -31.57 2.18 -5.47
CA THR A 185 -32.17 1.84 -4.18
C THR A 185 -33.69 1.61 -4.17
N ALA A 186 -34.48 2.05 -5.15
CA ALA A 186 -35.93 1.72 -5.18
C ALA A 186 -36.21 0.29 -5.69
N ILE A 187 -35.24 -0.33 -6.36
CA ILE A 187 -35.37 -1.66 -6.96
C ILE A 187 -35.29 -2.76 -5.88
N GLU A 188 -34.64 -2.53 -4.74
CA GLU A 188 -34.44 -3.58 -3.70
C GLU A 188 -35.74 -3.99 -3.00
N LYS A 189 -36.61 -3.04 -2.64
CA LYS A 189 -37.92 -3.37 -2.03
C LYS A 189 -38.89 -4.03 -3.02
N ASP A 190 -38.82 -3.65 -4.29
CA ASP A 190 -39.66 -4.23 -5.35
C ASP A 190 -39.12 -5.60 -5.83
N MET A 191 -37.81 -5.86 -5.66
CA MET A 191 -37.17 -7.16 -5.93
C MET A 191 -37.37 -8.17 -4.78
N GLU A 192 -37.51 -7.72 -3.53
CA GLU A 192 -37.88 -8.58 -2.39
C GLU A 192 -39.28 -9.21 -2.56
N MET A 193 -40.19 -8.55 -3.29
CA MET A 193 -41.50 -9.12 -3.62
C MET A 193 -41.47 -10.18 -4.72
N LEU A 194 -40.32 -10.41 -5.38
CA LEU A 194 -40.26 -11.17 -6.63
C LEU A 194 -39.35 -12.41 -6.63
N LYS A 195 -38.73 -12.83 -5.51
CA LYS A 195 -38.04 -14.13 -5.45
C LYS A 195 -38.33 -14.94 -4.19
N VAL A 196 -39.21 -15.91 -4.43
CA VAL A 196 -39.58 -17.10 -3.66
C VAL A 196 -38.36 -18.04 -3.47
N ASP A 197 -38.38 -18.72 -2.32
CA ASP A 197 -37.48 -19.72 -1.76
C ASP A 197 -36.49 -20.45 -2.69
N VAL A 198 -35.20 -20.40 -2.32
CA VAL A 198 -34.27 -21.53 -2.49
C VAL A 198 -33.49 -21.69 -1.19
N ALA A 199 -33.59 -22.88 -0.61
CA ALA A 199 -33.19 -23.21 0.73
C ALA A 199 -31.74 -23.76 0.86
N VAL A 200 -31.25 -23.74 2.12
CA VAL A 200 -30.23 -24.63 2.78
C VAL A 200 -28.74 -24.27 2.58
N PRO A 201 -27.84 -24.42 3.59
CA PRO A 201 -27.85 -23.96 4.99
C PRO A 201 -26.52 -23.28 5.42
N LEU A 202 -26.52 -22.61 6.57
CA LEU A 202 -25.39 -21.87 7.16
C LEU A 202 -24.55 -22.71 8.16
N SER A 203 -24.35 -24.02 7.92
CA SER A 203 -23.81 -24.94 8.95
C SER A 203 -22.30 -25.25 8.93
N ASP A 204 -21.52 -24.87 7.90
CA ASP A 204 -20.23 -25.55 7.66
C ASP A 204 -18.95 -24.70 7.78
N LEU A 205 -18.92 -23.55 8.49
CA LEU A 205 -17.68 -22.73 8.56
C LEU A 205 -17.20 -22.31 9.97
N TRP A 206 -17.79 -22.86 11.04
CA TRP A 206 -17.33 -22.60 12.41
C TRP A 206 -17.06 -23.91 13.17
N SER A 207 -16.11 -24.70 12.68
CA SER A 207 -15.51 -25.78 13.45
C SER A 207 -14.15 -26.15 12.89
N VAL A 208 -13.08 -25.48 13.33
CA VAL A 208 -11.85 -26.12 13.83
C VAL A 208 -11.15 -25.12 14.75
N ALA A 209 -11.31 -25.35 16.05
CA ALA A 209 -10.41 -24.84 17.08
C ALA A 209 -9.03 -25.48 16.90
N ILE A 210 -7.99 -24.65 16.97
CA ILE A 210 -6.60 -25.12 17.14
C ILE A 210 -6.44 -25.54 18.61
N VAL A 211 -6.15 -26.82 18.84
CA VAL A 211 -5.62 -27.37 20.10
C VAL A 211 -4.34 -28.16 19.73
N PRO A 212 -3.28 -28.11 20.56
CA PRO A 212 -1.90 -28.16 20.10
C PRO A 212 -1.32 -29.58 19.98
N LEU A 213 -0.32 -29.73 19.12
CA LEU A 213 0.54 -30.92 19.08
C LEU A 213 1.41 -30.99 20.34
N HIS A 214 1.15 -32.00 21.17
CA HIS A 214 2.13 -32.59 22.08
C HIS A 214 2.50 -33.98 21.59
N THR A 215 3.78 -34.09 21.21
CA THR A 215 4.74 -35.18 21.48
C THR A 215 4.23 -36.61 21.58
N GLY A 216 4.75 -37.43 20.66
CA GLY A 216 5.18 -38.81 20.85
C GLY A 216 6.33 -39.06 19.89
#